data_AF-A0A383AYT9-F1
#
_entry.id   AF-A0A383AYT9-F1
#
_cell.length_a   1.000
_cell.length_b   1.000
_cell.length_c   1.000
_cell.angle_alpha   90.00
_cell.angle_beta   90.00
_cell.angle_gamma   90.00
#
_symmetry.space_group_name_H-M   'P 1'
#
loop_
_entity.id
_entity.type
_entity.pdbx_description
1 polymer ?
#
loop_
_entity_poly.entity_id
_entity_poly.type
_entity_poly.pdbx_seq_one_letter_code
_entity_poly.pdbx_strand_id
1 'polypeptide(L)'
;NVFWHGWETDFRGRLQPKCRTLSPHEDDLNRAIIRFKHWKPLGDAPDDRRGIDWIHVHVHNMMEGVDEANGSSIWASDPAKKKQTFETRIKWVEENLDQLRQMAKFPLIHRETLRLDRRRPGGGDVFQRLAALLELDRAYTEYEGNGGDWSKVFSGQPVHLDATCNGYQHASTILRNYELARLVNVVGDKGQRPQDLYEVVATAARDKSVGDTKNKTVAELKFMLRQNGLPIGGNKSELVERLYDDIPL
;
A
#
# COMPACT_ATOMS: atom_id res chain seq x y z
N ASN A 1 18.19 -7.03 25.09
CA ASN A 1 19.13 -7.26 23.97
C ASN A 1 19.08 -6.06 23.02
N VAL A 2 20.25 -5.56 22.60
CA VAL A 2 20.40 -4.44 21.67
C VAL A 2 21.46 -4.85 20.65
N PHE A 3 21.21 -4.56 19.37
CA PHE A 3 22.15 -4.86 18.31
C PHE A 3 22.06 -3.79 17.22
N TRP A 4 23.05 -3.78 16.33
CA TRP A 4 23.14 -2.87 15.19
C TRP A 4 23.33 -3.68 13.91
N HIS A 5 22.73 -3.23 12.81
CA HIS A 5 22.99 -3.79 11.49
C HIS A 5 24.18 -3.07 10.86
N GLY A 6 25.19 -3.83 10.42
CA GLY A 6 26.17 -3.33 9.46
C GLY A 6 25.52 -3.20 8.07
N TRP A 7 25.88 -2.17 7.32
CA TRP A 7 25.35 -1.88 5.99
C TRP A 7 26.46 -1.90 4.94
N GLU A 8 26.11 -2.30 3.73
CA GLU A 8 26.97 -2.25 2.54
C GLU A 8 26.20 -1.71 1.34
N THR A 9 26.91 -1.24 0.32
CA THR A 9 26.30 -0.71 -0.90
C THR A 9 26.56 -1.64 -2.07
N ASP A 10 25.54 -1.91 -2.90
CA ASP A 10 25.74 -2.60 -4.18
C ASP A 10 26.44 -1.70 -5.21
N PHE A 11 26.74 -2.24 -6.40
CA PHE A 11 27.43 -1.51 -7.48
C PHE A 11 26.66 -0.30 -8.02
N ARG A 12 25.36 -0.17 -7.70
CA ARG A 12 24.50 0.96 -8.05
C ARG A 12 24.29 1.91 -6.87
N GLY A 13 24.94 1.65 -5.73
CA GLY A 13 24.84 2.45 -4.52
C GLY A 13 23.65 2.12 -3.61
N ARG A 14 22.90 1.04 -3.86
CA ARG A 14 21.77 0.66 -2.99
C ARG A 14 22.29 0.07 -1.68
N LEU A 15 21.84 0.64 -0.57
CA LEU A 15 22.16 0.13 0.77
C LEU A 15 21.48 -1.20 1.05
N GLN A 16 22.24 -2.15 1.58
CA GLN A 16 21.80 -3.48 1.99
C GLN A 16 22.37 -3.83 3.38
N PRO A 17 21.59 -4.50 4.24
CA PRO A 17 22.09 -4.99 5.51
C PRO A 17 23.02 -6.19 5.28
N LYS A 18 24.16 -6.21 5.96
CA LYS A 18 25.14 -7.32 5.86
C LYS A 18 24.60 -8.62 6.48
N CYS A 19 23.77 -8.51 7.51
CA CYS A 19 23.10 -9.66 8.11
C CYS A 19 21.91 -10.05 7.24
N ARG A 20 21.87 -11.30 6.77
CA ARG A 20 20.75 -11.84 5.97
C ARG A 20 19.70 -12.56 6.80
N THR A 21 20.03 -13.01 8.01
CA THR A 21 19.13 -13.86 8.82
C THR A 21 18.11 -13.04 9.60
N LEU A 22 18.54 -11.97 10.26
CA LEU A 22 17.68 -11.01 10.95
C LEU A 22 17.97 -9.64 10.34
N SER A 23 17.04 -9.14 9.54
CA SER A 23 17.23 -7.98 8.68
C SER A 23 15.96 -7.15 8.55
N PRO A 24 16.04 -5.83 8.53
CA PRO A 24 14.88 -4.96 8.33
C PRO A 24 14.36 -4.98 6.87
N HIS A 25 15.11 -5.57 5.92
CA HIS A 25 14.71 -5.61 4.50
C HIS A 25 13.98 -6.90 4.09
N GLU A 26 14.15 -7.97 4.87
CA GLU A 26 13.80 -9.33 4.45
C GLU A 26 12.31 -9.62 4.66
N ASP A 27 11.99 -10.81 5.14
CA ASP A 27 10.64 -11.30 5.31
C ASP A 27 9.85 -10.61 6.44
N ASP A 28 8.54 -10.84 6.41
CA ASP A 28 7.56 -10.28 7.34
C ASP A 28 7.91 -10.48 8.81
N LEU A 29 8.35 -11.69 9.18
CA LEU A 29 8.67 -12.02 10.56
C LEU A 29 9.84 -11.18 11.07
N ASN A 30 10.91 -11.07 10.27
CA ASN A 30 12.07 -10.25 10.63
C ASN A 30 11.69 -8.78 10.83
N ARG A 31 10.88 -8.21 9.94
CA ARG A 31 10.41 -6.82 10.08
C ARG A 31 9.51 -6.63 11.30
N ALA A 32 8.70 -7.63 11.65
CA ALA A 32 7.79 -7.57 12.78
C ALA A 32 8.50 -7.58 14.15
N ILE A 33 9.62 -8.30 14.26
CA ILE A 33 10.34 -8.48 15.53
C ILE A 33 11.43 -7.42 15.79
N ILE A 34 11.84 -6.68 14.75
CA ILE A 34 12.82 -5.59 14.88
C ILE A 34 12.11 -4.29 15.27
N ARG A 35 12.58 -3.66 16.35
CA ARG A 35 12.12 -2.34 16.80
C ARG A 35 13.31 -1.43 17.06
N PHE A 36 13.10 -0.12 16.97
CA PHE A 36 14.13 0.83 17.34
C PHE A 36 14.44 0.74 18.83
N LYS A 37 15.74 0.79 19.17
CA LYS A 37 16.18 0.80 20.57
C LYS A 37 15.86 2.14 21.25
N HIS A 38 16.09 3.25 20.54
CA HIS A 38 15.85 4.58 21.05
C HIS A 38 14.42 5.00 20.75
N TRP A 39 13.53 4.75 21.71
CA TRP A 39 12.13 5.10 21.56
C TRP A 39 11.97 6.61 21.60
N LYS A 40 10.98 7.11 20.86
CA LYS A 40 10.65 8.53 20.77
C LYS A 40 9.24 8.76 21.32
N PRO A 41 8.99 9.92 21.94
CA PRO A 41 7.64 10.26 22.37
C PRO A 41 6.73 10.37 21.15
N LEU A 42 5.45 10.02 21.31
CA LEU A 42 4.45 10.08 20.23
C LEU A 42 3.91 11.49 19.99
N GLY A 43 4.17 12.43 20.90
CA GLY A 43 3.88 13.85 20.73
C GLY A 43 4.95 14.73 21.36
N ASP A 44 5.06 15.98 20.91
CA ASP A 44 5.90 17.00 21.56
C ASP A 44 5.16 17.68 22.72
N ALA A 45 3.83 17.54 22.79
CA ALA A 45 2.94 18.07 23.82
C ALA A 45 1.84 17.04 24.16
N PRO A 46 1.10 17.21 25.28
CA PRO A 46 0.09 16.23 25.71
C PRO A 46 -0.99 15.91 24.68
N ASP A 47 -1.44 16.92 23.94
CA ASP A 47 -2.49 16.86 22.92
C ASP A 47 -1.94 16.65 21.50
N ASP A 48 -0.62 16.57 21.33
CA ASP A 48 0.00 16.35 20.02
C ASP A 48 -0.12 14.89 19.58
N ARG A 49 -1.01 14.66 18.61
CA ARG A 49 -1.33 13.33 18.09
C ARG A 49 -0.46 12.87 16.92
N ARG A 50 0.51 13.67 16.46
CA ARG A 50 1.25 13.38 15.20
C ARG A 50 1.87 11.98 15.17
N GLY A 51 2.48 11.51 16.26
CA GLY A 51 3.09 10.18 16.31
C GLY A 51 2.07 9.05 16.35
N ILE A 52 0.98 9.19 17.12
CA ILE A 52 -0.07 8.17 17.16
C ILE A 52 -0.84 8.11 15.83
N ASP A 53 -1.05 9.24 15.16
CA ASP A 53 -1.69 9.30 13.84
C ASP A 53 -0.86 8.57 12.78
N TRP A 54 0.47 8.62 12.84
CA TRP A 54 1.33 7.80 11.99
C TRP A 54 1.24 6.31 12.29
N ILE A 55 1.06 5.93 13.57
CA ILE A 55 0.75 4.56 13.94
C ILE A 55 -0.63 4.15 13.40
N HIS A 56 -1.64 5.02 13.46
CA HIS A 56 -2.95 4.76 12.85
C HIS A 56 -2.83 4.52 11.35
N VAL A 57 -2.10 5.37 10.61
CA VAL A 57 -1.84 5.15 9.18
C VAL A 57 -1.16 3.80 8.94
N HIS A 58 -0.17 3.44 9.76
CA HIS A 58 0.52 2.15 9.63
C HIS A 58 -0.42 0.97 9.90
N VAL A 59 -1.21 1.03 10.98
CA VAL A 59 -2.20 0.01 11.33
C VAL A 59 -3.21 -0.15 10.20
N HIS A 60 -3.80 0.93 9.71
CA HIS A 60 -4.72 0.89 8.57
C HIS A 60 -4.09 0.16 7.38
N ASN A 61 -2.85 0.49 7.02
CA ASN A 61 -2.14 -0.16 5.90
C ASN A 61 -2.01 -1.68 6.11
N MET A 62 -1.71 -2.12 7.34
CA MET A 62 -1.63 -3.55 7.67
C MET A 62 -2.99 -4.27 7.65
N MET A 63 -4.08 -3.52 7.82
CA MET A 63 -5.46 -4.04 7.78
C MET A 63 -6.07 -4.01 6.37
N GLU A 64 -5.39 -3.44 5.37
CA GLU A 64 -5.90 -3.40 4.00
C GLU A 64 -6.19 -4.81 3.46
N GLY A 65 -7.41 -4.99 2.94
CA GLY A 65 -7.87 -6.27 2.41
C GLY A 65 -8.12 -7.34 3.47
N VAL A 66 -8.07 -7.01 4.76
CA VAL A 66 -8.64 -7.82 5.85
C VAL A 66 -10.13 -7.46 5.95
N ASP A 67 -10.97 -8.38 5.52
CA ASP A 67 -12.42 -8.32 5.68
C ASP A 67 -12.94 -9.77 5.69
N GLU A 68 -14.12 -10.01 6.23
CA GLU A 68 -14.65 -11.37 6.28
C GLU A 68 -15.09 -11.91 4.92
N ALA A 69 -14.84 -13.21 4.73
CA ALA A 69 -15.16 -13.98 3.54
C ALA A 69 -16.63 -14.42 3.46
N ASN A 70 -17.46 -14.10 4.46
CA ASN A 70 -18.82 -14.63 4.62
C ASN A 70 -19.93 -13.58 4.39
N GLY A 71 -19.62 -12.46 3.74
CA GLY A 71 -20.63 -11.55 3.16
C GLY A 71 -21.10 -10.40 4.06
N SER A 72 -20.49 -10.18 5.22
CA SER A 72 -20.70 -8.97 6.05
C SER A 72 -19.37 -8.50 6.63
N SER A 73 -19.16 -7.19 6.66
CA SER A 73 -17.89 -6.67 7.17
C SER A 73 -17.81 -6.83 8.69
N ILE A 74 -16.62 -7.20 9.17
CA ILE A 74 -16.34 -7.26 10.61
C ILE A 74 -16.12 -5.87 11.21
N TRP A 75 -15.90 -4.87 10.36
CA TRP A 75 -15.58 -3.52 10.78
C TRP A 75 -16.87 -2.75 11.08
N ALA A 76 -16.82 -1.84 12.05
CA ALA A 76 -17.94 -0.94 12.34
C ALA A 76 -18.26 -0.02 11.14
N SER A 77 -17.22 0.28 10.36
CA SER A 77 -17.26 1.01 9.09
C SER A 77 -17.05 0.07 7.90
N ASP A 78 -16.93 0.64 6.71
CA ASP A 78 -16.37 -0.09 5.55
C ASP A 78 -14.97 -0.68 5.86
N PRO A 79 -14.54 -1.73 5.14
CA PRO A 79 -13.20 -2.28 5.26
C PRO A 79 -12.09 -1.26 4.99
N ALA A 80 -10.89 -1.51 5.53
CA ALA A 80 -9.70 -0.73 5.21
C ALA A 80 -9.39 -0.80 3.71
N LYS A 81 -9.68 0.30 3.00
CA LYS A 81 -9.52 0.41 1.54
C LYS A 81 -8.16 0.98 1.21
N LYS A 82 -7.56 0.49 0.13
CA LYS A 82 -6.37 1.13 -0.46
C LYS A 82 -6.71 2.53 -0.97
N LYS A 83 -5.68 3.33 -1.25
CA LYS A 83 -5.79 4.64 -1.93
C LYS A 83 -6.69 5.65 -1.20
N GLN A 84 -6.72 5.58 0.13
CA GLN A 84 -7.36 6.60 0.97
C GLN A 84 -6.35 7.67 1.41
N THR A 85 -6.86 8.86 1.73
CA THR A 85 -6.05 9.94 2.33
C THR A 85 -5.61 9.56 3.74
N PHE A 86 -4.57 10.21 4.27
CA PHE A 86 -4.12 9.92 5.65
C PHE A 86 -5.21 10.18 6.68
N GLU A 87 -5.98 11.27 6.53
CA GLU A 87 -7.09 11.60 7.43
C GLU A 87 -8.16 10.51 7.44
N THR A 88 -8.48 9.95 6.27
CA THR A 88 -9.45 8.85 6.15
C THR A 88 -8.95 7.59 6.85
N ARG A 89 -7.65 7.29 6.72
CA ARG A 89 -7.02 6.12 7.37
C ARG A 89 -6.99 6.27 8.89
N ILE A 90 -6.66 7.47 9.38
CA ILE A 90 -6.65 7.81 10.81
C ILE A 90 -8.07 7.60 11.38
N LYS A 91 -9.07 8.22 10.74
CA LYS A 91 -10.47 8.11 11.17
C LYS A 91 -10.96 6.66 11.21
N TRP A 92 -10.60 5.86 10.21
CA TRP A 92 -10.95 4.44 10.18
C TRP A 92 -10.39 3.67 11.39
N VAL A 93 -9.15 3.94 11.81
CA VAL A 93 -8.58 3.30 13.00
C VAL A 93 -9.29 3.78 14.28
N GLU A 94 -9.62 5.05 14.37
CA GLU A 94 -10.35 5.61 15.53
C GLU A 94 -11.75 4.99 15.66
N GLU A 95 -12.48 4.85 14.55
CA GLU A 95 -13.82 4.23 14.50
C GLU A 95 -13.80 2.74 14.88
N ASN A 96 -12.68 2.05 14.65
CA ASN A 96 -12.52 0.61 14.90
C ASN A 96 -11.57 0.30 16.07
N LEU A 97 -11.22 1.30 16.88
CA LEU A 97 -10.13 1.21 17.87
C LEU A 97 -10.34 0.07 18.87
N ASP A 98 -11.54 -0.05 19.44
CA ASP A 98 -11.84 -1.08 20.44
C ASP A 98 -11.66 -2.49 19.87
N GLN A 99 -12.11 -2.71 18.65
CA GLN A 99 -11.97 -4.00 17.96
C GLN A 99 -10.51 -4.32 17.65
N LEU A 100 -9.74 -3.34 17.18
CA LEU A 100 -8.31 -3.49 16.90
C LEU A 100 -7.52 -3.81 18.19
N ARG A 101 -7.85 -3.15 19.31
CA ARG A 101 -7.27 -3.45 20.63
C ARG A 101 -7.68 -4.84 21.14
N GLN A 102 -8.92 -5.28 20.92
CA GLN A 102 -9.33 -6.65 21.24
C GLN A 102 -8.55 -7.71 20.44
N MET A 103 -8.33 -7.46 19.15
CA MET A 103 -7.49 -8.34 18.31
C MET A 103 -6.05 -8.43 18.82
N ALA A 104 -5.49 -7.33 19.31
CA ALA A 104 -4.17 -7.29 19.92
C ALA A 104 -4.10 -8.08 21.24
N LYS A 105 -5.13 -7.97 22.09
CA LYS A 105 -5.20 -8.66 23.40
C LYS A 105 -5.42 -10.16 23.26
N PHE A 106 -6.18 -10.58 22.23
CA PHE A 106 -6.58 -11.98 22.04
C PHE A 106 -6.25 -12.51 20.63
N PRO A 107 -4.98 -12.48 20.18
CA PRO A 107 -4.62 -12.77 18.80
C PRO A 107 -4.92 -14.22 18.39
N LEU A 108 -4.91 -15.16 19.33
CA LEU A 108 -5.25 -16.56 19.07
C LEU A 108 -6.73 -16.78 18.79
N ILE A 109 -7.62 -15.98 19.40
CA ILE A 109 -9.06 -16.00 19.13
C ILE A 109 -9.30 -15.46 17.72
N HIS A 110 -8.60 -14.39 17.35
CA HIS A 110 -8.72 -13.72 16.05
C HIS A 110 -7.77 -14.27 14.97
N ARG A 111 -7.22 -15.48 15.16
CA ARG A 111 -6.16 -16.03 14.30
C ARG A 111 -6.55 -16.11 12.82
N GLU A 112 -7.80 -16.39 12.50
CA GLU A 112 -8.28 -16.49 11.11
C GLU A 112 -8.37 -15.09 10.45
N THR A 113 -8.98 -14.13 11.15
CA THR A 113 -9.06 -12.73 10.72
C THR A 113 -7.67 -12.12 10.52
N LEU A 114 -6.78 -12.36 11.48
CA LEU A 114 -5.38 -11.90 11.42
C LEU A 114 -4.54 -12.71 10.43
N ARG A 115 -5.08 -13.79 9.85
CA ARG A 115 -4.42 -14.70 8.91
C ARG A 115 -3.20 -15.43 9.49
N LEU A 116 -3.22 -15.66 10.79
CA LEU A 116 -2.24 -16.44 11.57
C LEU A 116 -2.48 -17.95 11.48
N ASP A 117 -3.62 -18.39 10.96
CA ASP A 117 -4.05 -19.79 10.91
C ASP A 117 -3.33 -20.62 9.83
N ARG A 118 -2.80 -19.97 8.77
CA ARG A 118 -2.19 -20.65 7.62
C ARG A 118 -0.94 -19.96 7.14
N ARG A 119 0.05 -20.75 6.73
CA ARG A 119 1.24 -20.25 6.02
C ARG A 119 0.81 -19.68 4.66
N ARG A 120 1.09 -18.40 4.43
CA ARG A 120 0.86 -17.73 3.16
C ARG A 120 2.13 -17.80 2.29
N PRO A 121 2.09 -18.42 1.10
CA PRO A 121 3.19 -18.34 0.15
C PRO A 121 3.34 -16.89 -0.32
N GLY A 122 4.57 -16.35 -0.37
CA GLY A 122 4.86 -15.09 -1.08
C GLY A 122 4.78 -13.79 -0.28
N GLY A 123 5.26 -13.75 0.97
CA GLY A 123 5.51 -12.48 1.67
C GLY A 123 4.24 -11.76 2.13
N GLY A 124 3.54 -12.35 3.10
CA GLY A 124 2.44 -11.68 3.80
C GLY A 124 2.94 -10.55 4.69
N ASP A 125 2.01 -9.82 5.29
CA ASP A 125 2.22 -8.76 6.28
C ASP A 125 1.64 -9.17 7.65
N VAL A 126 1.52 -10.47 7.89
CA VAL A 126 0.76 -11.07 8.98
C VAL A 126 1.40 -10.77 10.33
N PHE A 127 2.71 -10.96 10.44
CA PHE A 127 3.45 -10.69 11.65
C PHE A 127 3.61 -9.18 11.87
N GLN A 128 3.84 -8.40 10.82
CA GLN A 128 3.86 -6.94 10.94
C GLN A 128 2.50 -6.38 11.37
N ARG A 129 1.39 -6.93 10.85
CA ARG A 129 0.03 -6.60 11.31
C ARG A 129 -0.12 -6.85 12.79
N LEU A 130 0.24 -8.04 13.27
CA LEU A 130 0.17 -8.35 14.69
C LEU A 130 1.06 -7.40 15.52
N ALA A 131 2.29 -7.13 15.07
CA ALA A 131 3.20 -6.20 15.75
C ALA A 131 2.65 -4.77 15.83
N ALA A 132 1.99 -4.29 14.77
CA ALA A 132 1.35 -2.98 14.72
C ALA A 132 0.14 -2.90 15.66
N LEU A 133 -0.70 -3.94 15.71
CA LEU A 133 -1.85 -4.02 16.63
C LEU A 133 -1.41 -4.08 18.10
N LEU A 134 -0.39 -4.88 18.40
CA LEU A 134 0.20 -4.95 19.74
C LEU A 134 0.76 -3.59 20.18
N GLU A 135 1.41 -2.87 19.27
CA GLU A 135 1.89 -1.52 19.57
C GLU A 135 0.76 -0.52 19.78
N LEU A 136 -0.29 -0.58 18.96
CA LEU A 136 -1.47 0.27 19.10
C LEU A 136 -2.10 0.09 20.50
N ASP A 137 -2.35 -1.15 20.92
CA ASP A 137 -2.95 -1.42 22.22
C ASP A 137 -2.04 -0.98 23.39
N ARG A 138 -0.72 -1.21 23.27
CA ARG A 138 0.25 -0.73 24.26
C ARG A 138 0.23 0.79 24.38
N ALA A 139 0.28 1.50 23.25
CA ALA A 139 0.34 2.97 23.22
C ALA A 139 -0.92 3.60 23.85
N TYR A 140 -2.11 3.09 23.52
CA TYR A 140 -3.36 3.55 24.13
C TYR A 140 -3.45 3.21 25.62
N THR A 141 -2.98 2.03 26.02
CA THR A 141 -2.96 1.63 27.44
C THR A 141 -2.05 2.55 28.26
N GLU A 142 -0.88 2.92 27.73
CA GLU A 142 0.01 3.89 28.37
C GLU A 142 -0.58 5.30 28.41
N TYR A 143 -1.20 5.74 27.31
CA TYR A 143 -1.90 7.03 27.24
C TYR A 143 -3.01 7.13 28.29
N GLU A 144 -3.86 6.11 28.39
CA GLU A 144 -4.93 6.04 29.39
C GLU A 144 -4.36 6.02 30.82
N GLY A 145 -3.32 5.23 31.06
CA GLY A 145 -2.70 5.10 32.38
C GLY A 145 -1.92 6.34 32.84
N ASN A 146 -1.49 7.20 31.92
CA ASN A 146 -0.70 8.39 32.22
C ASN A 146 -1.54 9.69 32.33
N GLY A 147 -2.87 9.60 32.20
CA GLY A 147 -3.78 10.74 32.27
C GLY A 147 -4.03 11.45 30.94
N GLY A 148 -3.72 10.81 29.80
CA GLY A 148 -4.03 11.31 28.47
C GLY A 148 -2.98 12.26 27.90
N ASP A 149 -1.71 11.87 27.94
CA ASP A 149 -0.57 12.68 27.48
C ASP A 149 0.30 11.90 26.49
N TRP A 150 0.22 12.26 25.19
CA TRP A 150 1.00 11.60 24.13
C TRP A 150 2.51 11.92 24.20
N SER A 151 2.91 13.01 24.85
CA SER A 151 4.33 13.33 25.05
C SER A 151 5.02 12.39 26.05
N LYS A 152 4.24 11.67 26.85
CA LYS A 152 4.72 10.66 27.80
C LYS A 152 4.62 9.23 27.27
N VAL A 153 4.03 9.01 26.10
CA VAL A 153 3.97 7.68 25.47
C VAL A 153 5.12 7.56 24.48
N PHE A 154 6.01 6.61 24.71
CA PHE A 154 7.19 6.40 23.87
C PHE A 154 6.98 5.19 22.97
N SER A 155 7.42 5.24 21.71
CA SER A 155 7.36 4.10 20.79
C SER A 155 8.69 3.88 20.07
N GLY A 156 9.02 2.62 19.85
CA GLY A 156 10.10 2.17 18.96
C GLY A 156 9.60 1.47 17.71
N GLN A 157 8.30 1.50 17.43
CA GLN A 157 7.70 0.82 16.28
C GLN A 157 8.12 1.52 14.98
N PRO A 158 8.72 0.81 14.01
CA PRO A 158 8.99 1.36 12.69
C PRO A 158 7.68 1.64 11.95
N VAL A 159 7.48 2.89 11.52
CA VAL A 159 6.40 3.29 10.61
C VAL A 159 6.98 3.40 9.20
N HIS A 160 6.50 2.56 8.30
CA HIS A 160 6.99 2.51 6.92
C HIS A 160 6.22 3.48 6.02
N LEU A 161 6.96 4.34 5.32
CA LEU A 161 6.45 5.19 4.25
C LEU A 161 7.13 4.78 2.95
N ASP A 162 6.40 4.04 2.12
CA ASP A 162 6.90 3.59 0.83
C ASP A 162 6.32 4.42 -0.31
N ALA A 163 7.16 4.67 -1.31
CA ALA A 163 6.82 5.50 -2.45
C ALA A 163 6.18 4.65 -3.56
N THR A 164 5.07 5.14 -4.11
CA THR A 164 4.47 4.52 -5.30
C THR A 164 5.40 4.72 -6.49
N CYS A 165 5.94 3.64 -7.04
CA CYS A 165 6.73 3.65 -8.29
C CYS A 165 7.93 4.62 -8.26
N ASN A 166 8.81 4.51 -7.26
CA ASN A 166 9.96 5.41 -7.08
C ASN A 166 10.75 5.71 -8.38
N GLY A 167 10.96 4.70 -9.24
CA GLY A 167 11.63 4.90 -10.54
C GLY A 167 10.91 5.91 -11.47
N TYR A 168 9.58 5.84 -11.57
CA TYR A 168 8.80 6.79 -12.37
C TYR A 168 8.67 8.17 -11.71
N GLN A 169 8.78 8.26 -10.37
CA GLN A 169 8.88 9.54 -9.66
C GLN A 169 10.19 10.27 -10.02
N HIS A 170 11.31 9.54 -10.08
CA HIS A 170 12.56 10.11 -10.57
C HIS A 170 12.47 10.48 -12.06
N ALA A 171 11.92 9.60 -12.89
CA ALA A 171 11.77 9.85 -14.32
C ALA A 171 10.90 11.09 -14.60
N SER A 172 9.76 11.24 -13.91
CA SER A 172 8.88 12.41 -14.07
C SER A 172 9.59 13.71 -13.71
N THR A 173 10.43 13.70 -12.69
CA THR A 173 11.21 14.86 -12.26
C THR A 173 12.29 15.22 -13.28
N ILE A 174 13.08 14.23 -13.73
CA ILE A 174 14.16 14.43 -14.72
C ILE A 174 13.60 14.95 -16.04
N LEU A 175 12.50 14.35 -16.50
CA LEU A 175 11.85 14.72 -17.76
C LEU A 175 10.93 15.94 -17.64
N ARG A 176 10.72 16.45 -16.42
CA ARG A 176 9.74 17.50 -16.09
C ARG A 176 8.34 17.18 -16.65
N ASN A 177 7.97 15.91 -16.62
CA ASN A 177 6.68 15.45 -17.12
C ASN A 177 5.62 15.60 -16.01
N TYR A 178 4.84 16.67 -16.08
CA TYR A 178 3.82 17.00 -15.08
C TYR A 178 2.72 15.93 -14.97
N GLU A 179 2.23 15.40 -16.10
CA GLU A 179 1.18 14.38 -16.07
C GLU A 179 1.67 13.09 -15.42
N LEU A 180 2.88 12.64 -15.78
CA LEU A 180 3.48 11.49 -15.12
C LEU A 180 3.68 11.78 -13.62
N ALA A 181 4.20 12.95 -13.26
CA ALA A 181 4.40 13.37 -11.86
C ALA A 181 3.10 13.31 -11.05
N ARG A 182 1.97 13.68 -11.66
CA ARG A 182 0.63 13.55 -11.05
C ARG A 182 0.23 12.09 -10.86
N LEU A 183 0.42 11.24 -11.88
CA LEU A 183 0.09 9.81 -11.82
C LEU A 183 0.91 9.01 -10.79
N VAL A 184 2.13 9.47 -10.47
CA VAL A 184 3.01 8.84 -9.47
C VAL A 184 3.10 9.60 -8.15
N ASN A 185 2.15 10.50 -7.89
CA ASN A 185 1.98 11.20 -6.61
C ASN A 185 3.15 12.12 -6.21
N VAL A 186 3.92 12.66 -7.17
CA VAL A 186 4.94 13.70 -6.93
C VAL A 186 4.27 15.08 -6.79
N VAL A 187 3.20 15.32 -7.56
CA VAL A 187 2.35 16.51 -7.46
C VAL A 187 0.90 16.08 -7.26
N GLY A 188 0.13 16.88 -6.52
CA GLY A 188 -1.28 16.62 -6.26
C GLY A 188 -1.87 17.67 -5.33
N ASP A 189 -3.20 17.70 -5.27
CA ASP A 189 -3.93 18.62 -4.40
C ASP A 189 -4.03 18.10 -2.97
N LYS A 190 -4.11 19.00 -1.99
CA LYS A 190 -4.29 18.62 -0.58
C LYS A 190 -5.62 17.88 -0.42
N GLY A 191 -5.58 16.71 0.22
CA GLY A 191 -6.76 15.86 0.42
C GLY A 191 -7.15 15.04 -0.81
N GLN A 192 -6.39 15.10 -1.91
CA GLN A 192 -6.59 14.22 -3.05
C GLN A 192 -6.19 12.79 -2.70
N ARG A 193 -6.99 11.82 -3.16
CA ARG A 193 -6.64 10.40 -3.04
C ARG A 193 -5.39 10.07 -3.88
N PRO A 194 -4.52 9.17 -3.40
CA PRO A 194 -3.38 8.69 -4.17
C PRO A 194 -3.81 8.12 -5.53
N GLN A 195 -3.08 8.51 -6.57
CA GLN A 195 -3.20 7.96 -7.91
C GLN A 195 -2.52 6.60 -7.99
N ASP A 196 -2.99 5.77 -8.93
CA ASP A 196 -2.42 4.45 -9.21
C ASP A 196 -2.04 4.36 -10.70
N LEU A 197 -0.77 4.62 -10.98
CA LEU A 197 -0.22 4.49 -12.33
C LEU A 197 -0.48 3.10 -12.93
N TYR A 198 -0.41 2.03 -12.14
CA TYR A 198 -0.60 0.68 -12.68
C TYR A 198 -2.04 0.42 -13.08
N GLU A 199 -3.01 0.93 -12.32
CA GLU A 199 -4.43 0.87 -12.69
C GLU A 199 -4.71 1.65 -13.97
N VAL A 200 -4.12 2.84 -14.12
CA VAL A 200 -4.24 3.64 -15.34
C VAL A 200 -3.63 2.91 -16.54
N VAL A 201 -2.43 2.34 -16.39
CA VAL A 201 -1.78 1.54 -17.44
C VAL A 201 -2.58 0.29 -17.77
N ALA A 202 -3.11 -0.42 -16.77
CA ALA A 202 -3.92 -1.62 -16.98
C ALA A 202 -5.24 -1.30 -17.70
N THR A 203 -5.86 -0.17 -17.37
CA THR A 203 -7.09 0.30 -18.04
C THR A 203 -6.78 0.66 -19.49
N ALA A 204 -5.76 1.48 -19.72
CA ALA A 204 -5.31 1.83 -21.07
C ALA A 204 -4.91 0.58 -21.88
N ALA A 205 -4.27 -0.41 -21.25
CA ALA A 205 -3.91 -1.66 -21.89
C ALA A 205 -5.14 -2.52 -22.22
N ARG A 206 -6.18 -2.53 -21.39
CA ARG A 206 -7.46 -3.21 -21.69
C ARG A 206 -8.22 -2.52 -22.82
N ASP A 207 -8.21 -1.19 -22.84
CA ASP A 207 -8.84 -0.41 -23.90
C ASP A 207 -8.10 -0.58 -25.23
N LYS A 208 -6.76 -0.63 -25.18
CA LYS A 208 -5.88 -0.89 -26.34
C LYS A 208 -5.88 -2.36 -26.76
N SER A 209 -5.93 -3.30 -25.82
CA SER A 209 -6.14 -4.71 -26.10
C SER A 209 -7.62 -4.93 -26.37
N VAL A 210 -8.12 -4.59 -27.56
CA VAL A 210 -8.85 -5.49 -28.47
C VAL A 210 -9.61 -6.69 -27.82
N GLY A 211 -10.23 -6.51 -26.65
CA GLY A 211 -11.21 -7.44 -26.09
C GLY A 211 -12.48 -7.41 -26.94
N ASP A 212 -12.59 -6.36 -27.75
CA ASP A 212 -13.73 -6.12 -28.60
C ASP A 212 -13.42 -6.42 -30.07
N THR A 213 -12.17 -6.38 -30.52
CA THR A 213 -11.83 -6.55 -31.94
C THR A 213 -11.83 -8.02 -32.42
N LYS A 214 -11.58 -9.00 -31.53
CA LYS A 214 -11.80 -10.43 -31.84
C LYS A 214 -13.29 -10.81 -31.93
N ASN A 215 -14.16 -10.15 -31.16
CA ASN A 215 -15.61 -10.39 -31.16
C ASN A 215 -16.38 -9.50 -32.14
N LYS A 216 -15.79 -8.38 -32.59
CA LYS A 216 -16.35 -7.53 -33.63
C LYS A 216 -16.47 -8.24 -34.96
N THR A 217 -17.50 -7.88 -35.70
CA THR A 217 -17.73 -8.28 -37.08
C THR A 217 -16.70 -7.61 -37.99
N VAL A 218 -16.53 -8.17 -39.19
CA VAL A 218 -15.65 -7.58 -40.22
C VAL A 218 -16.09 -6.15 -40.58
N ALA A 219 -17.38 -5.83 -40.48
CA ALA A 219 -17.90 -4.49 -40.75
C ALA A 219 -17.41 -3.47 -39.71
N GLU A 220 -17.45 -3.83 -38.43
CA GLU A 220 -16.99 -2.96 -37.33
C GLU A 220 -15.47 -2.76 -37.38
N LEU A 221 -14.70 -3.80 -37.70
CA LEU A 221 -13.25 -3.71 -37.89
C LEU A 221 -12.88 -2.72 -39.02
N LYS A 222 -13.56 -2.81 -40.16
CA LYS A 222 -13.35 -1.89 -41.29
C LYS A 222 -13.79 -0.46 -40.97
N PHE A 223 -14.81 -0.28 -40.15
CA PHE A 223 -15.24 1.03 -39.68
C PHE A 223 -14.16 1.69 -38.81
N MET A 224 -13.60 0.94 -37.85
CA MET A 224 -12.51 1.42 -36.99
C MET A 224 -11.25 1.76 -37.79
N LEU A 225 -10.85 0.89 -38.73
CA LEU A 225 -9.72 1.14 -39.64
C LEU A 225 -9.95 2.42 -40.47
N ARG A 226 -11.17 2.66 -40.98
CA ARG A 226 -11.49 3.92 -41.67
C ARG A 226 -11.37 5.15 -40.78
N GLN A 227 -11.80 5.08 -39.53
CA GLN A 227 -11.67 6.21 -38.60
C GLN A 227 -10.20 6.53 -38.28
N ASN A 228 -9.34 5.52 -38.26
CA ASN A 228 -7.91 5.69 -38.05
C ASN A 228 -7.12 5.94 -39.34
N GLY A 229 -7.79 6.08 -40.50
CA GLY A 229 -7.11 6.31 -41.79
C GLY A 229 -6.32 5.10 -42.33
N LEU A 230 -6.60 3.90 -41.83
CA LEU A 230 -5.87 2.67 -42.14
C LEU A 230 -6.53 1.85 -43.28
N PRO A 231 -5.74 1.02 -44.01
CA PRO A 231 -6.27 0.15 -45.05
C PRO A 231 -7.29 -0.88 -44.54
N ILE A 232 -8.43 -1.00 -45.24
CA ILE A 232 -9.56 -1.89 -44.89
C ILE A 232 -9.61 -3.23 -45.64
N GLY A 233 -8.60 -3.53 -46.46
CA GLY A 233 -8.53 -4.77 -47.22
C GLY A 233 -7.99 -5.93 -46.37
N GLY A 234 -8.43 -7.16 -46.62
CA GLY A 234 -7.89 -8.34 -45.94
C GLY A 234 -8.90 -9.20 -45.20
N ASN A 235 -8.41 -10.34 -44.69
CA ASN A 235 -9.18 -11.23 -43.83
C ASN A 235 -9.29 -10.67 -42.40
N LYS A 236 -10.15 -11.26 -41.56
CA LYS A 236 -10.41 -10.76 -40.20
C LYS A 236 -9.13 -10.62 -39.37
N SER A 237 -8.21 -11.57 -39.47
CA SER A 237 -6.94 -11.56 -38.73
C SER A 237 -6.06 -10.36 -39.13
N GLU A 238 -5.93 -10.10 -40.42
CA GLU A 238 -5.15 -8.96 -40.95
C GLU A 238 -5.76 -7.59 -40.55
N LEU A 239 -7.08 -7.49 -40.46
CA LEU A 239 -7.76 -6.27 -40.01
C LEU A 239 -7.51 -6.01 -38.51
N VAL A 240 -7.48 -7.08 -37.72
CA VAL A 240 -7.19 -7.02 -36.28
C VAL A 240 -5.74 -6.62 -36.06
N GLU A 241 -4.80 -7.25 -36.76
CA GLU A 241 -3.36 -6.98 -36.68
C GLU A 241 -3.03 -5.52 -37.03
N ARG A 242 -3.61 -4.96 -38.11
CA ARG A 242 -3.41 -3.55 -38.45
C ARG A 242 -3.90 -2.57 -37.39
N LEU A 243 -5.00 -2.89 -36.71
CA LEU A 243 -5.48 -2.05 -35.59
C LEU A 243 -4.57 -2.15 -34.37
N TYR A 244 -3.85 -3.26 -34.20
CA TYR A 244 -2.84 -3.40 -33.15
C TYR A 244 -1.55 -2.64 -33.48
N ASP A 245 -1.09 -2.70 -34.72
CA ASP A 245 0.18 -2.09 -35.14
C ASP A 245 0.14 -0.56 -35.20
N ASP A 246 -1.05 0.03 -35.40
CA ASP A 246 -1.24 1.47 -35.43
C ASP A 246 -1.34 2.12 -34.03
N ILE A 247 -1.30 1.32 -32.96
CA ILE A 247 -1.37 1.85 -31.60
C ILE A 247 -0.06 2.59 -31.30
N PRO A 248 -0.07 3.92 -31.08
CA PRO A 248 1.13 4.63 -30.66
C PRO A 248 1.56 4.11 -29.29
N LEU A 249 2.82 3.70 -29.18
CA LEU A 249 3.48 3.40 -27.90
C LEU A 249 3.58 4.66 -27.05
#